data_AF-A0A413UYR1-F1
#
_entry.id   AF-A0A413UYR1-F1
#
_cell.length_a   1.000
_cell.length_b   1.000
_cell.length_c   1.000
_cell.angle_alpha   90.00
_cell.angle_beta   90.00
_cell.angle_gamma   90.00
#
_symmetry.space_group_name_H-M   'P 1'
#
loop_
_entity.id
_entity.type
_entity.pdbx_description
1 polymer ?
#
loop_
_entity_poly.entity_id
_entity_poly.type
_entity_poly.pdbx_seq_one_letter_code
_entity_poly.pdbx_strand_id
1 'polypeptide(L)'
;MATIRTKFRSSSAEGREGALYYQVIHNRVVRQISTGYKLFASEWDQRSEAVIPCQHPAGMERDNYLLSVGERIRRDKIRLEKAIRTLSQSGPFTADDIVIRFHDSGQEPSFNDYIRQQIVRLKRLGKIRTSETYTAALKSFSSFMKGSDILFGELSSDLLMEYEAYLKNRGNSPNTISFYMRILKAVYNRAVENGLTGQRNLFKSVYTGVEKTLKRAIHLNDIRRIKRLDLSLKPHLDFARDMFLFCFYTRGMSFVDMAYLKKGDIANGILTYRRKKTGQQLFIRWEKCMQEIIKLFCLSVQDFKVVH
;
A
#
# COMPACT_ATOMS: atom_id res chain seq x y z
N MET A 1 18.28 -30.00 -23.06
CA MET A 1 17.48 -29.38 -21.99
C MET A 1 18.41 -28.57 -21.11
N ALA A 2 18.04 -27.35 -20.73
CA ALA A 2 18.86 -26.52 -19.85
C ALA A 2 18.74 -26.98 -18.39
N THR A 3 19.86 -27.05 -17.68
CA THR A 3 19.92 -27.47 -16.26
C THR A 3 20.51 -26.35 -15.42
N ILE A 4 19.94 -26.11 -14.25
CA ILE A 4 20.41 -25.13 -13.26
C ILE A 4 20.93 -25.92 -12.05
N ARG A 5 22.13 -25.56 -11.56
CA ARG A 5 22.65 -26.04 -10.27
C ARG A 5 23.08 -24.88 -9.40
N THR A 6 22.87 -24.99 -8.09
CA THR A 6 23.45 -24.06 -7.13
C THR A 6 24.74 -24.65 -6.58
N LYS A 7 25.83 -23.90 -6.66
CA LYS A 7 27.15 -24.35 -6.26
C LYS A 7 27.77 -23.40 -5.24
N PHE A 8 28.51 -23.99 -4.32
CA PHE A 8 29.32 -23.27 -3.33
C PHE A 8 30.80 -23.34 -3.70
N ARG A 9 31.49 -22.21 -3.57
CA ARG A 9 32.94 -22.10 -3.66
C ARG A 9 33.46 -21.71 -2.27
N SER A 10 34.20 -22.60 -1.62
CA SER A 10 34.84 -22.32 -0.33
C SER A 10 35.88 -21.19 -0.45
N SER A 11 36.09 -20.47 0.65
CA SER A 11 37.19 -19.52 0.76
C SER A 11 38.52 -20.27 0.86
N SER A 12 39.58 -19.69 0.30
CA SER A 12 40.96 -20.19 0.44
C SER A 12 41.56 -19.95 1.83
N ALA A 13 40.98 -19.01 2.59
CA ALA A 13 41.35 -18.75 3.98
C ALA A 13 40.42 -19.51 4.93
N GLU A 14 41.01 -20.28 5.84
CA GLU A 14 40.31 -21.10 6.83
C GLU A 14 39.42 -20.22 7.73
N GLY A 15 38.20 -20.69 8.02
CA GLY A 15 37.23 -19.96 8.82
C GLY A 15 36.58 -18.74 8.15
N ARG A 16 36.80 -18.50 6.85
CA ARG A 16 36.10 -17.42 6.10
C ARG A 16 34.95 -17.93 5.24
N GLU A 17 34.01 -17.04 4.98
CA GLU A 17 32.85 -17.32 4.14
C GLU A 17 33.24 -17.56 2.67
N GLY A 18 32.72 -18.65 2.10
CA GLY A 18 32.72 -18.91 0.68
C GLY A 18 31.61 -18.16 -0.06
N ALA A 19 31.48 -18.39 -1.36
CA ALA A 19 30.49 -17.73 -2.21
C ALA A 19 29.58 -18.73 -2.93
N LEU A 20 28.29 -18.40 -3.02
CA LEU A 20 27.35 -19.14 -3.85
C LEU A 20 27.29 -18.59 -5.28
N TYR A 21 27.11 -19.48 -6.24
CA TYR A 21 26.89 -19.14 -7.65
C TYR A 21 25.93 -20.15 -8.30
N TYR A 22 25.19 -19.70 -9.31
CA TYR A 22 24.40 -20.60 -10.14
C TYR A 22 25.22 -21.05 -11.34
N GLN A 23 25.08 -22.33 -11.68
CA GLN A 23 25.65 -22.93 -12.86
C GLN A 23 24.51 -23.24 -13.83
N VAL A 24 24.47 -22.53 -14.97
CA VAL A 24 23.52 -22.73 -16.05
C VAL A 24 24.20 -23.56 -17.14
N ILE A 25 23.63 -24.70 -17.47
CA ILE A 25 24.18 -25.64 -18.45
C ILE A 25 23.18 -25.78 -19.59
N HIS A 26 23.57 -25.38 -20.80
CA HIS A 26 22.74 -25.55 -22.01
C HIS A 26 23.63 -25.92 -23.19
N ASN A 27 23.28 -26.97 -23.95
CA ASN A 27 24.03 -27.45 -25.11
C ASN A 27 25.54 -27.58 -24.89
N ARG A 28 25.92 -28.22 -23.76
CA ARG A 28 27.32 -28.41 -23.30
C ARG A 28 28.08 -27.11 -22.96
N VAL A 29 27.45 -25.94 -23.07
CA VAL A 29 28.00 -24.66 -22.61
C VAL A 29 27.60 -24.43 -21.15
N VAL A 30 28.58 -24.09 -20.33
CA VAL A 30 28.41 -23.78 -18.91
C VAL A 30 28.61 -22.29 -18.69
N ARG A 31 27.66 -21.65 -18.01
CA ARG A 31 27.79 -20.26 -17.52
C ARG A 31 27.59 -20.20 -16.02
N GLN A 32 28.34 -19.32 -15.37
CA GLN A 32 28.27 -19.06 -13.94
C GLN A 32 27.63 -17.70 -13.70
N ILE A 33 26.67 -17.64 -12.78
CA ILE A 33 26.03 -16.41 -12.32
C ILE A 33 26.38 -16.22 -10.86
N SER A 34 27.09 -15.15 -10.54
CA SER A 34 27.44 -14.81 -9.16
C SER A 34 26.20 -14.34 -8.39
N THR A 35 25.97 -14.88 -7.19
CA THR A 35 24.82 -14.47 -6.34
C THR A 35 25.17 -13.34 -5.39
N GLY A 36 26.45 -13.17 -5.05
CA GLY A 36 26.90 -12.32 -3.95
C GLY A 36 26.64 -12.88 -2.55
N TYR A 37 25.95 -14.02 -2.41
CA TYR A 37 25.67 -14.64 -1.10
C TYR A 37 26.91 -15.33 -0.54
N LYS A 38 27.11 -15.17 0.78
CA LYS A 38 28.28 -15.62 1.50
C LYS A 38 27.86 -16.59 2.60
N LEU A 39 28.49 -17.75 2.65
CA LEU A 39 28.17 -18.81 3.61
C LEU A 39 29.46 -19.45 4.14
N PHE A 40 29.44 -19.93 5.37
CA PHE A 40 30.46 -20.85 5.87
C PHE A 40 30.25 -22.24 5.26
N ALA A 41 31.32 -23.03 5.18
CA ALA A 41 31.26 -24.38 4.61
C ALA A 41 30.29 -25.30 5.39
N SER A 42 30.13 -25.07 6.70
CA SER A 42 29.17 -25.78 7.55
C SER A 42 27.70 -25.39 7.32
N GLU A 43 27.44 -24.27 6.65
CA GLU A 43 26.09 -23.74 6.41
C GLU A 43 25.52 -24.15 5.05
N TRP A 44 26.23 -25.02 4.30
CA TRP A 44 25.84 -25.43 2.95
C TRP A 44 25.85 -26.95 2.80
N ASP A 45 24.72 -27.51 2.38
CA ASP A 45 24.64 -28.91 1.98
C ASP A 45 24.84 -29.04 0.46
N GLN A 46 25.99 -29.61 0.09
CA GLN A 46 26.35 -29.85 -1.31
C GLN A 46 25.47 -30.88 -2.01
N ARG A 47 24.85 -31.82 -1.28
CA ARG A 47 24.00 -32.87 -1.86
C ARG A 47 22.60 -32.35 -2.17
N SER A 48 22.00 -31.62 -1.23
CA SER A 48 20.66 -31.04 -1.42
C SER A 48 20.67 -29.67 -2.09
N GLU A 49 21.85 -29.07 -2.29
CA GLU A 49 22.03 -27.70 -2.79
C GLU A 49 21.19 -26.68 -1.97
N ALA A 50 21.25 -26.82 -0.65
CA ALA A 50 20.44 -26.07 0.30
C ALA A 50 21.27 -25.46 1.44
N VAL A 51 20.77 -24.37 1.99
CA VAL A 51 21.35 -23.71 3.17
C VAL A 51 20.95 -24.47 4.42
N ILE A 52 21.91 -24.73 5.30
CA ILE A 52 21.71 -25.37 6.60
C ILE A 52 21.59 -24.25 7.66
N PRO A 53 20.48 -24.17 8.42
CA PRO A 53 20.36 -23.22 9.54
C PRO A 53 21.40 -23.50 10.63
N CYS A 54 21.91 -22.47 11.31
CA CYS A 54 22.80 -22.68 12.45
C CYS A 54 22.00 -23.20 13.64
N GLN A 55 22.44 -24.31 14.23
CA GLN A 55 21.79 -24.89 15.42
C GLN A 55 22.21 -24.20 16.74
N HIS A 56 22.70 -22.95 16.68
CA HIS A 56 23.33 -22.31 17.85
C HIS A 56 22.41 -21.25 18.50
N PRO A 57 22.07 -21.37 19.80
CA PRO A 57 21.11 -20.49 20.48
C PRO A 57 21.52 -19.00 20.63
N ALA A 58 22.73 -18.62 20.21
CA ALA A 58 23.22 -17.23 20.21
C ALA A 58 23.20 -16.57 18.81
N GLY A 59 22.73 -17.28 17.77
CA GLY A 59 22.91 -16.95 16.36
C GLY A 59 21.72 -16.33 15.62
N MET A 60 20.72 -15.76 16.31
CA MET A 60 19.45 -15.32 15.68
C MET A 60 19.63 -14.44 14.43
N GLU A 61 20.60 -13.53 14.40
CA GLU A 61 20.85 -12.68 13.22
C GLU A 61 21.44 -13.47 12.04
N ARG A 62 22.33 -14.43 12.31
CA ARG A 62 22.91 -15.30 11.27
C ARG A 62 21.84 -16.24 10.73
N ASP A 63 21.01 -16.82 11.59
CA ASP A 63 19.90 -17.67 11.16
C ASP A 63 18.90 -16.92 10.29
N ASN A 64 18.56 -15.68 10.65
CA ASN A 64 17.72 -14.82 9.81
C ASN A 64 18.38 -14.55 8.45
N TYR A 65 19.69 -14.33 8.41
CA TYR A 65 20.43 -14.21 7.16
C TYR A 65 20.37 -15.50 6.34
N LEU A 66 20.66 -16.66 6.93
CA LEU A 66 20.65 -17.97 6.27
C LEU A 66 19.27 -18.32 5.70
N LEU A 67 18.21 -18.08 6.47
CA LEU A 67 16.82 -18.20 5.99
C LEU A 67 16.55 -17.26 4.81
N SER A 68 17.02 -16.01 4.90
CA SER A 68 16.87 -15.06 3.79
C SER A 68 17.61 -15.50 2.53
N VAL A 69 18.80 -16.10 2.67
CA VAL A 69 19.59 -16.63 1.55
C VAL A 69 18.88 -17.84 0.94
N GLY A 70 18.36 -18.75 1.75
CA GLY A 70 17.56 -19.90 1.27
C GLY A 70 16.35 -19.44 0.42
N GLU A 71 15.59 -18.46 0.92
CA GLU A 71 14.46 -17.90 0.16
C GLU A 71 14.88 -17.16 -1.11
N ARG A 72 16.03 -16.48 -1.11
CA ARG A 72 16.57 -15.84 -2.31
C ARG A 72 17.02 -16.86 -3.36
N ILE A 73 17.68 -17.94 -2.95
CA ILE A 73 18.05 -19.05 -3.84
C ILE A 73 16.82 -19.66 -4.50
N ARG A 74 15.77 -19.92 -3.70
CA ARG A 74 14.49 -20.45 -4.20
C ARG A 74 13.90 -19.51 -5.25
N ARG A 75 13.88 -18.20 -4.98
CA ARG A 75 13.42 -17.17 -5.92
C ARG A 75 14.22 -17.13 -7.21
N ASP A 76 15.54 -17.18 -7.12
CA ASP A 76 16.43 -17.14 -8.27
C ASP A 76 16.27 -18.36 -9.17
N LYS A 77 16.12 -19.56 -8.58
CA LYS A 77 15.83 -20.79 -9.32
C LYS A 77 14.53 -20.65 -10.13
N ILE A 78 13.45 -20.15 -9.51
CA ILE A 78 12.17 -19.91 -10.20
C ILE A 78 12.34 -18.91 -11.36
N ARG A 79 13.12 -17.84 -11.16
CA ARG A 79 13.41 -16.85 -12.21
C ARG A 79 14.19 -17.45 -13.38
N LEU A 80 15.23 -18.23 -13.10
CA LEU A 80 16.01 -18.93 -14.12
C LEU A 80 15.16 -19.92 -14.91
N GLU A 81 14.28 -20.67 -14.24
CA GLU A 81 13.34 -21.57 -14.92
C GLU A 81 12.33 -20.81 -15.79
N LYS A 82 11.81 -19.68 -15.32
CA LYS A 82 10.93 -18.81 -16.12
C LYS A 82 11.66 -18.30 -17.37
N ALA A 83 12.91 -17.90 -17.24
CA ALA A 83 13.74 -17.45 -18.36
C ALA A 83 13.90 -18.57 -19.40
N ILE A 84 14.23 -19.79 -18.96
CA ILE A 84 14.36 -20.98 -19.82
C ILE A 84 13.05 -21.28 -20.54
N ARG A 85 11.92 -21.32 -19.83
CA ARG A 85 10.59 -21.59 -20.41
C ARG A 85 10.24 -20.58 -21.49
N THR A 86 10.48 -19.30 -21.23
CA THR A 86 10.13 -18.22 -22.15
C THR A 86 11.01 -18.23 -23.40
N LEU A 87 12.31 -18.45 -23.25
CA LEU A 87 13.23 -18.59 -24.38
C LEU A 87 12.88 -19.81 -25.23
N SER A 88 12.53 -20.93 -24.59
CA SER A 88 12.12 -22.16 -25.29
C SER A 88 10.88 -21.98 -26.16
N GLN A 89 9.98 -21.05 -25.81
CA GLN A 89 8.80 -20.71 -26.61
C GLN A 89 9.11 -19.74 -27.77
N SER A 90 10.26 -19.06 -27.72
CA SER A 90 10.64 -18.01 -28.67
C SER A 90 11.57 -18.51 -29.78
N GLY A 91 12.07 -19.75 -29.69
CA GLY A 91 12.95 -20.38 -30.67
C GLY A 91 14.25 -20.93 -30.05
N PRO A 92 15.28 -21.21 -30.87
CA PRO A 92 16.60 -21.62 -30.38
C PRO A 92 17.24 -20.54 -29.51
N PHE A 93 17.92 -20.95 -28.43
CA PHE A 93 18.60 -20.03 -27.50
C PHE A 93 19.89 -20.67 -26.95
N THR A 94 20.75 -19.85 -26.34
CA THR A 94 22.05 -20.21 -25.79
C THR A 94 22.07 -20.11 -24.26
N ALA A 95 23.14 -20.59 -23.63
CA ALA A 95 23.33 -20.39 -22.19
C ALA A 95 23.47 -18.91 -21.82
N ASP A 96 24.06 -18.11 -22.71
CA ASP A 96 24.23 -16.66 -22.53
C ASP A 96 22.88 -15.92 -22.55
N ASP A 97 21.95 -16.33 -23.42
CA ASP A 97 20.60 -15.75 -23.46
C ASP A 97 19.84 -15.96 -22.14
N ILE A 98 20.05 -17.09 -21.47
CA ILE A 98 19.47 -17.36 -20.15
C ILE A 98 20.05 -16.40 -19.11
N VAL A 99 21.37 -16.17 -19.14
CA VAL A 99 22.07 -15.27 -18.21
C VAL A 99 21.63 -13.84 -18.43
N ILE A 100 21.61 -13.36 -19.68
CA ILE A 100 21.14 -12.02 -20.06
C ILE A 100 19.71 -11.83 -19.56
N ARG A 101 18.81 -12.76 -19.87
CA ARG A 101 17.41 -12.67 -19.47
C ARG A 101 17.21 -12.75 -17.95
N PHE A 102 18.04 -13.53 -17.24
CA PHE A 102 18.04 -13.55 -15.79
C PHE A 102 18.43 -12.19 -15.20
N HIS A 103 19.47 -11.56 -15.73
CA HIS A 103 19.88 -10.21 -15.31
C HIS A 103 18.84 -9.13 -15.67
N ASP A 104 18.23 -9.21 -16.86
CA ASP A 104 17.13 -8.32 -17.27
C ASP A 104 15.89 -8.53 -16.40
N SER A 105 15.59 -9.77 -16.00
CA SER A 105 14.52 -10.05 -15.02
C SER A 105 14.87 -9.59 -13.61
N GLY A 106 16.15 -9.35 -13.32
CA GLY A 106 16.62 -8.64 -12.12
C GLY A 106 16.27 -7.15 -12.12
N GLN A 107 15.88 -6.60 -13.27
CA GLN A 107 15.32 -5.25 -13.44
C GLN A 107 13.78 -5.24 -13.39
N GLU A 108 13.09 -6.40 -13.35
CA GLU A 108 11.64 -6.41 -13.14
C GLU A 108 11.35 -5.89 -11.72
N PRO A 109 10.66 -4.74 -11.58
CA PRO A 109 10.41 -4.16 -10.28
C PRO A 109 9.58 -5.12 -9.43
N SER A 110 9.92 -5.24 -8.14
CA SER A 110 9.07 -5.96 -7.20
C SER A 110 7.68 -5.33 -7.16
N PHE A 111 6.67 -6.07 -6.71
CA PHE A 111 5.33 -5.52 -6.52
C PHE A 111 5.36 -4.33 -5.56
N ASN A 112 6.18 -4.44 -4.49
CA ASN A 112 6.38 -3.38 -3.51
C ASN A 112 7.00 -2.13 -4.14
N ASP A 113 8.03 -2.30 -4.98
CA ASP A 113 8.63 -1.19 -5.74
C ASP A 113 7.64 -0.54 -6.68
N TYR A 114 6.83 -1.35 -7.36
CA TYR A 114 5.80 -0.83 -8.23
C TYR A 114 4.75 -0.02 -7.44
N ILE A 115 4.35 -0.47 -6.25
CA ILE A 115 3.49 0.34 -5.35
C ILE A 115 4.19 1.66 -4.99
N ARG A 116 5.48 1.64 -4.64
CA ARG A 116 6.27 2.86 -4.33
C ARG A 116 6.29 3.83 -5.52
N GLN A 117 6.50 3.32 -6.73
CA GLN A 117 6.44 4.12 -7.97
C GLN A 117 5.04 4.73 -8.18
N GLN A 118 3.97 3.97 -7.94
CA GLN A 118 2.61 4.50 -8.02
C GLN A 118 2.36 5.61 -6.98
N ILE A 119 2.89 5.47 -5.76
CA ILE A 119 2.80 6.51 -4.71
C ILE A 119 3.48 7.80 -5.18
N VAL A 120 4.71 7.72 -5.71
CA VAL A 120 5.43 8.88 -6.24
C VAL A 120 4.66 9.52 -7.39
N ARG A 121 4.14 8.73 -8.31
CA ARG A 121 3.31 9.21 -9.43
C ARG A 121 2.06 9.94 -8.93
N LEU A 122 1.34 9.38 -7.96
CA LEU A 122 0.15 10.00 -7.38
C LEU A 122 0.47 11.35 -6.73
N LYS A 123 1.60 11.47 -6.03
CA LYS A 123 2.07 12.74 -5.47
C LYS A 123 2.34 13.78 -6.54
N ARG A 124 3.05 13.42 -7.62
CA ARG A 124 3.32 14.31 -8.77
C ARG A 124 2.04 14.81 -9.45
N LEU A 125 1.01 13.96 -9.49
CA LEU A 125 -0.31 14.31 -10.03
C LEU A 125 -1.20 15.09 -9.03
N GLY A 126 -0.67 15.52 -7.88
CA GLY A 126 -1.42 16.24 -6.85
C GLY A 126 -2.44 15.39 -6.07
N LYS A 127 -2.46 14.06 -6.28
CA LYS A 127 -3.38 13.12 -5.62
C LYS A 127 -2.84 12.69 -4.25
N ILE A 128 -2.58 13.66 -3.37
CA ILE A 128 -1.88 13.47 -2.09
C ILE A 128 -2.60 12.44 -1.20
N ARG A 129 -3.91 12.62 -0.94
CA ARG A 129 -4.68 11.68 -0.10
C ARG A 129 -4.68 10.26 -0.65
N THR A 130 -4.80 10.08 -1.96
CA THR A 130 -4.72 8.75 -2.56
C THR A 130 -3.32 8.14 -2.38
N SER A 131 -2.26 8.94 -2.51
CA SER A 131 -0.89 8.48 -2.25
C SER A 131 -0.69 8.03 -0.79
N GLU A 132 -1.30 8.70 0.18
CA GLU A 132 -1.27 8.33 1.60
C GLU A 132 -1.97 6.98 1.82
N THR A 133 -3.14 6.78 1.19
CA THR A 133 -3.84 5.48 1.27
C THR A 133 -3.00 4.34 0.70
N TYR A 134 -2.31 4.56 -0.42
CA TYR A 134 -1.40 3.58 -1.01
C TYR A 134 -0.19 3.33 -0.10
N THR A 135 0.34 4.37 0.53
CA THR A 135 1.44 4.27 1.49
C THR A 135 1.04 3.43 2.71
N ALA A 136 -0.18 3.63 3.23
CA ALA A 136 -0.71 2.84 4.34
C ALA A 136 -0.87 1.35 3.97
N ALA A 137 -1.43 1.07 2.79
CA ALA A 137 -1.56 -0.31 2.30
C ALA A 137 -0.19 -0.98 2.11
N LEU A 138 0.78 -0.28 1.51
CA LEU A 138 2.14 -0.78 1.36
C LEU A 138 2.77 -1.10 2.72
N LYS A 139 2.71 -0.17 3.69
CA LYS A 139 3.26 -0.39 5.02
C LYS A 139 2.64 -1.61 5.71
N SER A 140 1.32 -1.76 5.60
CA SER A 140 0.62 -2.92 6.18
C SER A 140 1.05 -4.22 5.52
N PHE A 141 1.12 -4.25 4.19
CA PHE A 141 1.52 -5.44 3.44
C PHE A 141 3.01 -5.79 3.67
N SER A 142 3.91 -4.81 3.67
CA SER A 142 5.32 -5.02 4.00
C SER A 142 5.52 -5.51 5.44
N SER A 143 4.68 -5.09 6.39
CA SER A 143 4.72 -5.62 7.76
C SER A 143 4.32 -7.09 7.81
N PHE A 144 3.33 -7.53 7.02
CA PHE A 144 2.98 -8.94 6.87
C PHE A 144 4.14 -9.74 6.27
N MET A 145 4.80 -9.20 5.24
CA MET A 145 5.97 -9.80 4.59
C MET A 145 7.29 -9.68 5.39
N LYS A 146 7.23 -9.19 6.65
CA LYS A 146 8.41 -8.96 7.50
C LYS A 146 9.52 -8.13 6.82
N GLY A 147 9.12 -7.12 6.05
CA GLY A 147 10.03 -6.24 5.31
C GLY A 147 10.59 -6.82 4.01
N SER A 148 10.23 -8.05 3.64
CA SER A 148 10.63 -8.64 2.36
C SER A 148 9.78 -8.09 1.21
N ASP A 149 10.44 -7.74 0.11
CA ASP A 149 9.75 -7.41 -1.14
C ASP A 149 9.41 -8.68 -1.92
N ILE A 150 8.25 -8.64 -2.59
CA ILE A 150 7.71 -9.76 -3.36
C ILE A 150 7.70 -9.46 -4.84
N LEU A 151 8.10 -10.42 -5.67
CA LEU A 151 7.99 -10.31 -7.12
C LEU A 151 6.55 -10.55 -7.57
N PHE A 152 6.19 -10.03 -8.75
CA PHE A 152 4.86 -10.28 -9.31
C PHE A 152 4.54 -11.76 -9.45
N GLY A 153 5.51 -12.59 -9.88
CA GLY A 153 5.32 -14.03 -10.03
C GLY A 153 4.96 -14.76 -8.73
N GLU A 154 5.40 -14.24 -7.59
CA GLU A 154 5.20 -14.84 -6.27
C GLU A 154 3.86 -14.45 -5.63
N LEU A 155 3.19 -13.41 -6.15
CA LEU A 155 1.82 -13.12 -5.73
C LEU A 155 0.90 -14.28 -6.12
N SER A 156 0.20 -14.83 -5.13
CA SER A 156 -0.78 -15.90 -5.27
C SER A 156 -2.09 -15.56 -4.54
N SER A 157 -3.16 -16.29 -4.86
CA SER A 157 -4.41 -16.18 -4.10
C SER A 157 -4.22 -16.57 -2.64
N ASP A 158 -3.42 -17.61 -2.38
CA ASP A 158 -3.17 -18.12 -1.02
C ASP A 158 -2.44 -17.09 -0.16
N LEU A 159 -1.42 -16.42 -0.71
CA LEU A 159 -0.72 -15.34 -0.01
C LEU A 159 -1.67 -14.18 0.36
N LEU A 160 -2.60 -13.84 -0.52
CA LEU A 160 -3.58 -12.79 -0.24
C LEU A 160 -4.61 -13.24 0.81
N MET A 161 -4.98 -14.52 0.85
CA MET A 161 -5.81 -15.09 1.92
C MET A 161 -5.07 -15.11 3.27
N GLU A 162 -3.79 -15.45 3.28
CA GLU A 162 -2.93 -15.38 4.47
C GLU A 162 -2.81 -13.93 4.96
N TYR A 163 -2.63 -12.97 4.07
CA TYR A 163 -2.62 -11.55 4.43
C TYR A 163 -3.97 -11.10 5.01
N GLU A 164 -5.10 -11.58 4.45
CA GLU A 164 -6.43 -11.32 5.02
C GLU A 164 -6.55 -11.87 6.45
N ALA A 165 -6.13 -13.11 6.67
CA ALA A 165 -6.14 -13.76 7.98
C ALA A 165 -5.25 -13.02 8.98
N TYR A 166 -4.05 -12.59 8.54
CA TYR A 166 -3.15 -11.74 9.33
C TYR A 166 -3.85 -10.47 9.80
N LEU A 167 -4.57 -9.76 8.92
CA LEU A 167 -5.29 -8.55 9.29
C LEU A 167 -6.46 -8.82 10.25
N LYS A 168 -7.20 -9.92 10.06
CA LYS A 168 -8.26 -10.36 10.98
C LYS A 168 -7.70 -10.63 12.38
N ASN A 169 -6.57 -11.34 12.47
CA ASN A 169 -5.90 -11.65 13.73
C ASN A 169 -5.38 -10.41 14.47
N ARG A 170 -5.13 -9.30 13.74
CA ARG A 170 -4.80 -8.00 14.34
C ARG A 170 -6.01 -7.18 14.80
N GLY A 171 -7.22 -7.72 14.67
CA GLY A 171 -8.46 -7.04 15.07
C GLY A 171 -8.92 -5.97 14.07
N ASN A 172 -8.42 -5.98 12.83
CA ASN A 172 -8.87 -5.03 11.82
C ASN A 172 -10.32 -5.34 11.42
N SER A 173 -11.13 -4.29 11.28
CA SER A 173 -12.51 -4.43 10.79
C SER A 173 -12.55 -4.86 9.32
N PRO A 174 -13.64 -5.51 8.86
CA PRO A 174 -13.79 -5.94 7.47
C PRO A 174 -13.60 -4.81 6.46
N ASN A 175 -14.06 -3.60 6.78
CA ASN A 175 -13.87 -2.42 5.94
C ASN A 175 -12.41 -1.99 5.81
N THR A 176 -11.62 -2.10 6.88
CA THR A 176 -10.18 -1.81 6.85
C THR A 176 -9.43 -2.88 6.05
N ILE A 177 -9.80 -4.15 6.22
CA ILE A 177 -9.25 -5.27 5.44
C ILE A 177 -9.50 -5.06 3.95
N SER A 178 -10.77 -4.84 3.58
CA SER A 178 -11.17 -4.55 2.20
C SER A 178 -10.49 -3.30 1.65
N PHE A 179 -10.28 -2.27 2.46
CA PHE A 179 -9.54 -1.07 2.05
C PHE A 179 -8.13 -1.41 1.58
N TYR A 180 -7.36 -2.20 2.34
CA TYR A 180 -6.03 -2.64 1.91
C TYR A 180 -6.12 -3.53 0.67
N MET A 181 -7.01 -4.53 0.66
CA MET A 181 -7.16 -5.45 -0.47
C MET A 181 -7.52 -4.74 -1.78
N ARG A 182 -8.42 -3.75 -1.74
CA ARG A 182 -8.81 -2.97 -2.93
C ARG A 182 -7.64 -2.14 -3.49
N ILE A 183 -6.78 -1.62 -2.62
CA ILE A 183 -5.59 -0.88 -3.06
C ILE A 183 -4.58 -1.82 -3.72
N LEU A 184 -4.27 -2.95 -3.09
CA LEU A 184 -3.37 -3.95 -3.67
C LEU A 184 -3.91 -4.47 -5.02
N LYS A 185 -5.22 -4.73 -5.09
CA LYS A 185 -5.91 -5.11 -6.34
C LYS A 185 -5.78 -4.05 -7.42
N ALA A 186 -5.99 -2.78 -7.07
CA ALA A 186 -5.86 -1.67 -8.03
C ALA A 186 -4.42 -1.54 -8.55
N VAL A 187 -3.41 -1.74 -7.70
CA VAL A 187 -2.00 -1.73 -8.14
C VAL A 187 -1.69 -2.93 -9.02
N TYR A 188 -2.13 -4.13 -8.64
CA TYR A 188 -1.95 -5.34 -9.44
C TYR A 188 -2.61 -5.22 -10.82
N ASN A 189 -3.86 -4.76 -10.88
CA ASN A 189 -4.56 -4.55 -12.16
C ASN A 189 -3.84 -3.53 -13.04
N ARG A 190 -3.30 -2.45 -12.48
CA ARG A 190 -2.49 -1.50 -13.26
C ARG A 190 -1.18 -2.13 -13.76
N ALA A 191 -0.56 -3.01 -12.97
CA ALA A 191 0.62 -3.74 -13.43
C ALA A 191 0.29 -4.69 -14.60
N VAL A 192 -0.91 -5.28 -14.59
CA VAL A 192 -1.44 -6.06 -15.72
C VAL A 192 -1.67 -5.18 -16.95
N GLU A 193 -2.33 -4.03 -16.80
CA GLU A 193 -2.54 -3.06 -17.89
C GLU A 193 -1.21 -2.57 -18.49
N ASN A 194 -0.18 -2.42 -17.67
CA ASN A 194 1.15 -2.01 -18.10
C ASN A 194 2.02 -3.17 -18.64
N GLY A 195 1.49 -4.40 -18.73
CA GLY A 195 2.23 -5.57 -19.23
C GLY A 195 3.31 -6.12 -18.31
N LEU A 196 3.37 -5.68 -17.05
CA LEU A 196 4.38 -6.15 -16.07
C LEU A 196 4.05 -7.56 -15.52
N THR A 197 2.78 -7.98 -15.59
CA THR A 197 2.34 -9.30 -15.15
C THR A 197 1.07 -9.71 -15.89
N GLY A 198 0.80 -11.01 -15.98
CA GLY A 198 -0.44 -11.51 -16.56
C GLY A 198 -1.62 -11.43 -15.58
N GLN A 199 -2.84 -11.33 -16.10
CA GLN A 199 -4.06 -11.42 -15.30
C GLN A 199 -4.22 -12.86 -14.76
N ARG A 200 -4.25 -13.01 -13.44
CA ARG A 200 -4.43 -14.31 -12.74
C ARG A 200 -5.62 -14.33 -11.78
N ASN A 201 -6.40 -13.25 -11.71
CA ASN A 201 -7.57 -13.10 -10.85
C ASN A 201 -7.28 -13.37 -9.34
N LEU A 202 -6.10 -12.97 -8.86
CA LEU A 202 -5.58 -13.29 -7.53
C LEU A 202 -6.50 -12.85 -6.37
N PHE A 203 -7.31 -11.81 -6.58
CA PHE A 203 -8.17 -11.21 -5.56
C PHE A 203 -9.60 -11.77 -5.55
N LYS A 204 -9.87 -12.89 -6.24
CA LYS A 204 -11.22 -13.47 -6.33
C LYS A 204 -11.69 -14.05 -4.98
N SER A 205 -10.77 -14.59 -4.19
CA SER A 205 -11.06 -15.32 -2.95
C SER A 205 -10.94 -14.46 -1.68
N VAL A 206 -10.60 -13.17 -1.80
CA VAL A 206 -10.44 -12.26 -0.65
C VAL A 206 -11.55 -11.21 -0.60
N TYR A 207 -11.90 -10.77 0.60
CA TYR A 207 -12.93 -9.77 0.81
C TYR A 207 -12.49 -8.41 0.28
N THR A 208 -13.22 -7.91 -0.72
CA THR A 208 -13.05 -6.56 -1.29
C THR A 208 -14.35 -5.75 -1.25
N GLY A 209 -15.34 -6.21 -0.49
CA GLY A 209 -16.65 -5.58 -0.32
C GLY A 209 -16.63 -4.37 0.62
N VAL A 210 -17.77 -3.71 0.76
CA VAL A 210 -17.97 -2.66 1.76
C VAL A 210 -19.09 -3.10 2.67
N GLU A 211 -18.79 -3.22 3.96
CA GLU A 211 -19.77 -3.54 4.98
C GLU A 211 -20.48 -2.26 5.42
N LYS A 212 -21.81 -2.33 5.54
CA LYS A 212 -22.62 -1.21 6.01
C LYS A 212 -22.22 -0.89 7.44
N THR A 213 -21.74 0.32 7.67
CA THR A 213 -21.52 0.83 9.02
C THR A 213 -22.86 1.19 9.65
N LEU A 214 -22.99 0.98 10.97
CA LEU A 214 -24.16 1.38 11.75
C LEU A 214 -24.52 2.85 11.49
N LYS A 215 -25.82 3.14 11.36
CA LYS A 215 -26.34 4.51 11.19
C LYS A 215 -26.19 5.26 12.51
N ARG A 216 -25.23 6.18 12.59
CA ARG A 216 -24.95 7.03 13.77
C ARG A 216 -25.63 8.40 13.66
N ALA A 217 -26.82 8.46 13.06
CA ALA A 217 -27.54 9.71 12.92
C ALA A 217 -28.04 10.18 14.29
N ILE A 218 -27.78 11.44 14.63
CA ILE A 218 -28.22 12.05 15.89
C ILE A 218 -29.71 12.41 15.75
N HIS A 219 -30.51 12.16 16.79
CA HIS A 219 -31.93 12.52 16.80
C HIS A 219 -32.11 14.04 16.89
N LEU A 220 -33.18 14.56 16.29
CA LEU A 220 -33.47 16.01 16.29
C LEU A 220 -33.60 16.59 17.71
N ASN A 221 -34.13 15.81 18.66
CA ASN A 221 -34.22 16.23 20.06
C ASN A 221 -32.84 16.41 20.70
N ASP A 222 -31.86 15.57 20.34
CA ASP A 222 -30.49 15.73 20.82
C ASP A 222 -29.79 16.93 20.19
N ILE A 223 -30.04 17.23 18.92
CA ILE A 223 -29.57 18.48 18.29
C ILE A 223 -30.13 19.71 19.03
N ARG A 224 -31.42 19.68 19.39
CA ARG A 224 -32.05 20.76 20.19
C ARG A 224 -31.42 20.88 21.58
N ARG A 225 -31.10 19.76 22.23
CA ARG A 225 -30.41 19.74 23.52
C ARG A 225 -29.02 20.33 23.39
N ILE A 226 -28.24 19.91 22.39
CA ILE A 226 -26.90 20.46 22.10
C ILE A 226 -26.97 21.97 21.90
N LYS A 227 -27.94 22.47 21.12
CA LYS A 227 -28.13 23.91 20.90
C LYS A 227 -28.37 24.70 22.19
N ARG A 228 -29.03 24.12 23.18
CA ARG A 228 -29.42 24.78 24.43
C ARG A 228 -28.42 24.58 25.57
N LEU A 229 -27.33 23.86 25.35
CA LEU A 229 -26.31 23.65 26.38
C LEU A 229 -25.69 25.00 26.77
N ASP A 230 -25.72 25.32 28.06
CA ASP A 230 -24.92 26.39 28.62
C ASP A 230 -23.47 25.93 28.70
N LEU A 231 -22.62 26.59 27.92
CA LEU A 231 -21.18 26.33 27.81
C LEU A 231 -20.37 27.61 28.11
N SER A 232 -20.98 28.58 28.79
CA SER A 232 -20.36 29.87 29.16
C SER A 232 -19.01 29.70 29.87
N LEU A 233 -18.87 28.69 30.71
CA LEU A 233 -17.62 28.37 31.43
C LEU A 233 -16.65 27.47 30.64
N LYS A 234 -17.00 27.07 29.41
CA LYS A 234 -16.24 26.12 28.58
C LYS A 234 -16.13 26.63 27.13
N PRO A 235 -15.36 27.71 26.89
CA PRO A 235 -15.32 28.40 25.59
C PRO A 235 -14.90 27.49 24.41
N HIS A 236 -14.04 26.49 24.63
CA HIS A 236 -13.67 25.53 23.60
C HIS A 236 -14.82 24.61 23.18
N LEU A 237 -15.70 24.23 24.12
CA LEU A 237 -16.91 23.45 23.80
C LEU A 237 -18.00 24.33 23.19
N ASP A 238 -18.09 25.57 23.63
CA ASP A 238 -19.01 26.57 23.08
C ASP A 238 -18.72 26.79 21.59
N PHE A 239 -17.45 27.02 21.24
CA PHE A 239 -16.98 27.07 19.86
C PHE A 239 -17.28 25.77 19.09
N ALA A 240 -17.01 24.61 19.67
CA ALA A 240 -17.27 23.33 19.03
C ALA A 240 -18.77 23.11 18.76
N ARG A 241 -19.65 23.52 19.68
CA ARG A 241 -21.11 23.50 19.50
C ARG A 241 -21.51 24.38 18.32
N ASP A 242 -20.98 25.59 18.23
CA ASP A 242 -21.33 26.54 17.17
C ASP A 242 -20.86 26.04 15.79
N MET A 243 -19.64 25.50 15.70
CA MET A 243 -19.14 24.85 14.48
C MET A 243 -20.00 23.64 14.09
N PHE A 244 -20.40 22.81 15.06
CA PHE A 244 -21.27 21.66 14.82
C PHE A 244 -22.66 22.08 14.31
N LEU A 245 -23.27 23.09 14.92
CA LEU A 245 -24.57 23.61 14.49
C LEU A 245 -24.47 24.25 13.10
N PHE A 246 -23.40 24.97 12.81
CA PHE A 246 -23.16 25.53 11.49
C PHE A 246 -23.04 24.44 10.42
N CYS A 247 -22.26 23.38 10.68
CA CYS A 247 -22.21 22.16 9.85
C CYS A 247 -23.60 21.60 9.58
N PHE A 248 -24.43 21.46 10.63
CA PHE A 248 -25.77 20.90 10.53
C PHE A 248 -26.69 21.77 9.67
N TYR A 249 -26.76 23.08 9.93
CA TYR A 249 -27.60 24.02 9.19
C TYR A 249 -27.20 24.12 7.72
N THR A 250 -25.90 24.01 7.42
CA THR A 250 -25.37 23.98 6.05
C THR A 250 -25.41 22.59 5.40
N ARG A 251 -26.46 21.81 5.73
CA ARG A 251 -26.74 20.47 5.15
C ARG A 251 -25.58 19.47 5.31
N GLY A 252 -24.94 19.48 6.49
CA GLY A 252 -23.81 18.61 6.78
C GLY A 252 -22.57 19.00 5.97
N MET A 253 -22.24 20.29 5.92
CA MET A 253 -20.98 20.77 5.36
C MET A 253 -19.80 20.08 6.06
N SER A 254 -18.75 19.75 5.30
CA SER A 254 -17.55 19.17 5.91
C SER A 254 -16.70 20.27 6.57
N PHE A 255 -15.93 19.91 7.60
CA PHE A 255 -15.04 20.85 8.27
C PHE A 255 -14.04 21.52 7.32
N VAL A 256 -13.52 20.77 6.34
CA VAL A 256 -12.62 21.30 5.31
C VAL A 256 -13.33 22.32 4.42
N ASP A 257 -14.60 22.11 4.08
CA ASP A 257 -15.34 23.10 3.29
C ASP A 257 -15.60 24.36 4.13
N MET A 258 -15.97 24.20 5.41
CA MET A 258 -16.20 25.31 6.33
C MET A 258 -14.95 26.17 6.52
N ALA A 259 -13.78 25.56 6.71
CA ALA A 259 -12.51 26.26 6.92
C ALA A 259 -12.07 27.11 5.71
N TYR A 260 -12.59 26.83 4.51
CA TYR A 260 -12.28 27.57 3.28
C TYR A 260 -13.41 28.49 2.82
N LEU A 261 -14.50 28.56 3.58
CA LEU A 261 -15.64 29.40 3.27
C LEU A 261 -15.27 30.88 3.38
N LYS A 262 -15.71 31.68 2.41
CA LYS A 262 -15.46 33.13 2.38
C LYS A 262 -16.76 33.90 2.56
N LYS A 263 -16.69 35.11 3.10
CA LYS A 263 -17.86 36.01 3.21
C LYS A 263 -18.54 36.22 1.85
N GLY A 264 -17.74 36.40 0.79
CA GLY A 264 -18.24 36.58 -0.58
C GLY A 264 -18.91 35.34 -1.20
N ASP A 265 -18.84 34.17 -0.55
CA ASP A 265 -19.59 32.98 -0.99
C ASP A 265 -21.09 33.12 -0.66
N ILE A 266 -21.48 34.12 0.13
CA ILE A 266 -22.86 34.44 0.48
C ILE A 266 -23.30 35.66 -0.35
N ALA A 267 -24.26 35.47 -1.23
CA ALA A 267 -24.85 36.53 -2.03
C ALA A 267 -26.35 36.32 -2.17
N ASN A 268 -27.13 37.41 -2.08
CA ASN A 268 -28.60 37.39 -2.27
C ASN A 268 -29.31 36.32 -1.42
N GLY A 269 -28.90 36.16 -0.16
CA GLY A 269 -29.47 35.17 0.76
C GLY A 269 -29.15 33.71 0.41
N ILE A 270 -28.14 33.45 -0.43
CA ILE A 270 -27.70 32.11 -0.80
C ILE A 270 -26.20 31.96 -0.55
N LEU A 271 -25.84 30.93 0.23
CA LEU A 271 -24.48 30.45 0.31
C LEU A 271 -24.18 29.51 -0.86
N THR A 272 -23.17 29.85 -1.66
CA THR A 272 -22.71 29.07 -2.81
C THR A 272 -21.28 28.61 -2.60
N TYR A 273 -21.02 27.30 -2.60
CA TYR A 273 -19.67 26.77 -2.47
C TYR A 273 -19.45 25.49 -3.25
N ARG A 274 -18.18 25.15 -3.51
CA ARG A 274 -17.79 23.91 -4.19
C ARG A 274 -17.17 22.94 -3.18
N ARG A 275 -17.79 21.77 -2.99
CA ARG A 275 -17.27 20.74 -2.07
C ARG A 275 -15.87 20.33 -2.49
N LYS A 276 -14.90 20.45 -1.58
CA LYS A 276 -13.49 20.10 -1.82
C LYS A 276 -13.30 18.63 -2.15
N LYS A 277 -14.12 17.75 -1.56
CA LYS A 277 -13.99 16.29 -1.76
C LYS A 277 -14.51 15.83 -3.12
N THR A 278 -15.63 16.36 -3.59
CA THR A 278 -16.36 15.83 -4.75
C THR A 278 -16.39 16.79 -5.93
N GLY A 279 -16.02 18.05 -5.75
CA GLY A 279 -16.15 19.10 -6.76
C GLY A 279 -17.59 19.56 -7.01
N GLN A 280 -18.57 18.99 -6.31
CA GLN A 280 -19.97 19.35 -6.46
C GLN A 280 -20.22 20.78 -5.97
N GLN A 281 -20.87 21.60 -6.80
CA GLN A 281 -21.35 22.92 -6.41
C GLN A 281 -22.67 22.79 -5.66
N LEU A 282 -22.77 23.49 -4.53
CA LEU A 282 -23.95 23.48 -3.66
C LEU A 282 -24.43 24.90 -3.43
N PHE A 283 -25.76 25.02 -3.37
CA PHE A 283 -26.48 26.24 -3.10
C PHE A 283 -27.33 25.99 -1.86
N ILE A 284 -27.14 26.81 -0.82
CA ILE A 284 -27.82 26.67 0.46
C ILE A 284 -28.45 28.01 0.77
N ARG A 285 -29.78 28.02 0.96
CA ARG A 285 -30.50 29.20 1.44
C ARG A 285 -29.93 29.62 2.79
N TRP A 286 -29.57 30.89 2.90
CA TRP A 286 -29.02 31.48 4.11
C TRP A 286 -30.15 31.80 5.09
N GLU A 287 -29.99 31.35 6.33
CA GLU A 287 -31.02 31.48 7.36
C GLU A 287 -30.50 32.22 8.60
N LYS A 288 -31.42 32.78 9.39
CA LYS A 288 -31.09 33.57 10.60
C LYS A 288 -30.16 32.83 11.56
N CYS A 289 -30.38 31.53 11.78
CA CYS A 289 -29.55 30.72 12.67
C CYS A 289 -28.09 30.58 12.18
N MET A 290 -27.84 30.63 10.86
CA MET A 290 -26.49 30.64 10.30
C MET A 290 -25.84 32.00 10.49
N GLN A 291 -26.62 33.07 10.30
CA GLN A 291 -26.17 34.45 10.50
C GLN A 291 -25.76 34.72 11.94
N GLU A 292 -26.53 34.23 12.92
CA GLU A 292 -26.25 34.35 14.36
C GLU A 292 -24.87 33.77 14.70
N ILE A 293 -24.55 32.58 14.17
CA ILE A 293 -23.25 31.94 14.41
C ILE A 293 -22.12 32.74 13.78
N ILE A 294 -22.25 33.19 12.52
CA ILE A 294 -21.19 33.94 11.83
C ILE A 294 -20.88 35.28 12.51
N LYS A 295 -21.89 35.93 13.09
CA LYS A 295 -21.68 37.21 13.82
C LYS A 295 -20.71 37.06 14.99
N LEU A 296 -20.65 35.90 15.63
CA LEU A 296 -19.72 35.63 16.73
C LEU A 296 -18.25 35.65 16.29
N PHE A 297 -17.99 35.45 14.99
CA PHE A 297 -16.64 35.40 14.41
C PHE A 297 -16.25 36.66 13.64
N CYS A 298 -17.16 37.63 13.49
CA CYS A 298 -16.89 38.90 12.83
C CYS A 298 -16.55 39.97 13.87
N LEU A 299 -15.26 40.31 14.01
CA LEU A 299 -14.78 41.40 14.87
C LEU A 299 -15.11 42.82 14.36
N SER A 300 -15.85 42.97 13.25
CA SER A 300 -16.37 44.28 12.81
C SER A 300 -17.81 44.16 12.28
N VAL A 301 -18.65 45.09 12.71
CA VAL A 301 -20.12 45.10 12.55
C VAL A 301 -20.57 45.57 11.14
N GLN A 302 -19.66 45.95 10.25
CA GLN A 302 -20.02 46.67 9.02
C GLN A 302 -20.32 45.80 7.77
N ASP A 303 -20.06 44.49 7.79
CA ASP A 303 -20.03 43.70 6.53
C ASP A 303 -21.30 42.88 6.21
N PHE A 304 -22.35 42.93 7.02
CA PHE A 304 -23.58 42.14 6.78
C PHE A 304 -24.82 43.02 6.66
N LYS A 305 -24.99 43.66 5.50
CA LYS A 305 -26.33 44.00 5.01
C LYS A 305 -26.78 42.88 4.08
N VAL A 306 -27.53 41.92 4.62
CA VAL A 306 -28.38 41.06 3.80
C VAL A 306 -29.53 41.95 3.33
N VAL A 307 -29.47 42.41 2.09
CA VAL A 307 -30.57 43.14 1.47
C VAL A 307 -31.74 42.15 1.37
N HIS A 308 -32.86 42.53 1.98
CA HIS A 308 -34.10 41.76 2.05
C HIS A 308 -34.77 41.64 0.68
#